data_AF-A0A7L1A4G1-F1
#
_entry.id   AF-A0A7L1A4G1-F1
#
_cell.length_a   1.000
_cell.length_b   1.000
_cell.length_c   1.000
_cell.angle_alpha   90.00
_cell.angle_beta   90.00
_cell.angle_gamma   90.00
#
_symmetry.space_group_name_H-M   'P 1'
#
loop_
_entity.id
_entity.type
_entity.pdbx_description
1 polymer ?
#
loop_
_entity_poly.entity_id
_entity_poly.type
_entity_poly.pdbx_seq_one_letter_code
_entity_poly.pdbx_strand_id
1 'polypeptide(L)'
;LQEQKKVLLGQLGAVSQELVKRCSEYKSRVAERTSLLDELIVDIEKKREQPEVEFLMDVGKILSGCEAAKAPIPEAVSPELQRTVETLSEMCRLVLDTVAKFKETLLSKIDGEREKVTLDPETASPFLILSADHRTVRLGEGFQNLPDTPQRFTDSPSVLGSQG
;
A
#
# COMPACT_ATOMS: atom_id res chain seq x y z
N LEU A 1 3.20 -20.22 0.23
CA LEU A 1 3.32 -18.83 -0.28
C LEU A 1 2.22 -18.46 -1.27
N GLN A 2 2.14 -19.02 -2.48
CA GLN A 2 1.09 -18.64 -3.46
C GLN A 2 -0.33 -18.91 -2.92
N GLU A 3 -0.55 -20.06 -2.29
CA GLU A 3 -1.85 -20.39 -1.71
C GLU A 3 -2.23 -19.46 -0.54
N GLN A 4 -1.28 -19.21 0.38
CA GLN A 4 -1.48 -18.27 1.50
C GLN A 4 -1.77 -16.85 1.01
N LYS A 5 -1.08 -16.39 -0.04
CA LYS A 5 -1.35 -15.09 -0.68
C LYS A 5 -2.76 -15.04 -1.25
N LYS A 6 -3.20 -16.10 -1.94
CA LYS A 6 -4.55 -16.19 -2.51
C LYS A 6 -5.62 -16.13 -1.43
N VAL A 7 -5.43 -16.85 -0.32
CA VAL A 7 -6.35 -16.83 0.84
C VAL A 7 -6.43 -15.43 1.45
N LEU A 8 -5.29 -14.80 1.72
CA LEU A 8 -5.22 -13.45 2.30
C LEU A 8 -5.90 -12.40 1.40
N LEU A 9 -5.64 -12.45 0.09
CA LEU A 9 -6.27 -11.55 -0.86
C LEU A 9 -7.79 -11.76 -0.94
N GLY A 10 -8.25 -13.01 -0.85
CA GLY A 10 -9.67 -13.33 -0.81
C GLY A 10 -10.35 -12.75 0.44
N GLN A 11 -9.74 -12.93 1.62
CA GLN A 11 -10.23 -12.38 2.88
C GLN A 11 -10.28 -10.84 2.86
N LEU A 12 -9.21 -10.19 2.39
CA LEU A 12 -9.15 -8.74 2.24
C LEU A 12 -10.22 -8.20 1.27
N GLY A 13 -10.41 -8.89 0.14
CA GLY A 13 -11.44 -8.56 -0.83
C GLY A 13 -12.85 -8.61 -0.22
N ALA A 14 -13.16 -9.69 0.51
CA ALA A 14 -14.47 -9.85 1.15
C ALA A 14 -14.75 -8.76 2.21
N VAL A 15 -13.77 -8.47 3.08
CA VAL A 15 -13.90 -7.43 4.11
C VAL A 15 -14.05 -6.04 3.48
N SER A 16 -13.30 -5.76 2.42
CA SER A 16 -13.38 -4.49 1.70
C SER A 16 -14.77 -4.29 1.07
N GLN A 17 -15.34 -5.32 0.45
CA GLN A 17 -16.68 -5.26 -0.13
C GLN A 17 -17.76 -5.03 0.93
N GLU A 18 -17.69 -5.76 2.05
CA GLU A 18 -18.64 -5.59 3.15
C GLU A 18 -18.54 -4.18 3.75
N LEU A 19 -17.32 -3.65 3.94
CA LEU A 19 -17.11 -2.28 4.42
C LEU A 19 -17.72 -1.23 3.48
N VAL A 20 -17.51 -1.36 2.16
CA VAL A 20 -18.09 -0.45 1.18
C VAL A 20 -19.61 -0.48 1.23
N LYS A 21 -20.20 -1.68 1.30
CA LYS A 21 -21.64 -1.87 1.41
C LYS A 21 -22.20 -1.21 2.67
N ARG A 22 -21.63 -1.51 3.84
CA ARG A 22 -22.06 -0.92 5.13
C ARG A 22 -21.94 0.60 5.16
N CYS A 23 -20.84 1.14 4.64
CA CYS A 23 -20.66 2.59 4.48
C CYS A 23 -21.75 3.21 3.59
N SER A 24 -22.14 2.55 2.49
CA SER A 24 -23.19 3.05 1.60
C SER A 24 -24.57 3.03 2.26
N GLU A 25 -24.92 1.96 2.98
CA GLU A 25 -26.15 1.84 3.75
C GLU A 25 -26.24 2.91 4.83
N TYR A 26 -25.15 3.12 5.58
CA TYR A 26 -25.08 4.16 6.59
C TYR A 26 -25.30 5.55 5.99
N LYS A 27 -24.62 5.87 4.88
CA LYS A 27 -24.81 7.13 4.17
C LYS A 27 -26.25 7.34 3.71
N SER A 28 -26.92 6.30 3.19
CA SER A 28 -28.34 6.38 2.81
C SER A 28 -29.23 6.70 4.01
N ARG A 29 -29.06 5.97 5.12
CA ARG A 29 -29.87 6.18 6.34
C ARG A 29 -29.67 7.56 6.95
N VAL A 30 -28.44 8.07 6.92
CA VAL A 30 -28.15 9.44 7.37
C VAL A 30 -28.82 10.45 6.45
N ALA A 31 -28.72 10.28 5.13
CA ALA A 31 -29.35 11.18 4.16
C ALA A 31 -30.88 11.20 4.30
N GLU A 32 -31.52 10.05 4.39
CA GLU A 32 -32.98 9.91 4.62
C GLU A 32 -33.41 10.66 5.88
N ARG A 33 -32.62 10.54 6.95
CA ARG A 33 -32.91 11.21 8.21
C ARG A 33 -32.69 12.72 8.14
N THR A 34 -31.66 13.18 7.45
CA THR A 34 -31.43 14.60 7.19
C THR A 34 -32.62 15.18 6.44
N SER A 35 -33.09 14.52 5.38
CA SER A 35 -34.28 14.96 4.64
C SER A 35 -35.54 15.01 5.51
N LEU A 36 -35.75 14.01 6.38
CA LEU A 36 -36.88 14.02 7.32
C LEU A 36 -36.81 15.20 8.30
N LEU A 37 -35.61 15.54 8.79
CA LEU A 37 -35.42 16.69 9.67
C LEU A 37 -35.65 18.01 8.93
N ASP A 38 -35.18 18.14 7.69
CA ASP A 38 -35.39 19.32 6.85
C ASP A 38 -36.89 19.54 6.57
N GLU A 39 -37.62 18.48 6.21
CA GLU A 39 -39.08 18.53 6.03
C GLU A 39 -39.80 18.96 7.31
N LEU A 40 -39.41 18.42 8.45
CA LEU A 40 -40.01 18.73 9.74
C LEU A 40 -39.76 20.19 10.17
N ILE A 41 -38.57 20.73 9.88
CA ILE A 41 -38.25 22.15 10.10
C ILE A 41 -39.20 23.02 9.29
N VAL A 42 -39.36 22.74 7.99
CA VAL A 42 -40.27 23.49 7.11
C VAL A 42 -41.72 23.42 7.61
N ASP A 43 -42.18 22.25 8.06
CA ASP A 43 -43.53 22.08 8.60
C ASP A 43 -43.76 22.89 9.88
N ILE A 44 -42.76 22.93 10.79
CA ILE A 44 -42.80 23.73 12.02
C ILE A 44 -42.82 25.23 11.70
N GLU A 45 -41.95 25.68 10.79
CA GLU A 45 -41.88 27.08 10.34
C GLU A 45 -43.21 27.51 9.72
N LYS A 46 -43.82 26.67 8.88
CA LYS A 46 -45.13 26.94 8.28
C LYS A 46 -46.23 27.04 9.34
N LYS A 47 -46.22 26.17 10.35
CA LYS A 47 -47.23 26.19 11.43
C LYS A 47 -47.16 27.42 12.31
N ARG A 48 -45.96 27.97 12.53
CA ARG A 48 -45.75 29.22 13.27
C ARG A 48 -46.55 30.38 12.67
N GLU A 49 -46.70 30.42 11.35
CA GLU A 49 -47.35 31.52 10.63
C GLU A 49 -48.87 31.31 10.43
N GLN A 50 -49.45 30.20 10.95
CA GLN A 50 -50.87 29.88 10.76
C GLN A 50 -51.78 30.40 11.89
N PRO A 51 -53.09 30.64 11.61
CA PRO A 51 -54.07 30.93 12.64
C PRO A 51 -54.21 29.81 13.68
N GLU A 52 -54.51 30.14 14.94
CA GLU A 52 -54.57 29.19 16.07
C GLU A 52 -55.47 27.97 15.82
N VAL A 53 -56.61 28.16 15.14
CA VAL A 53 -57.54 27.06 14.86
C VAL A 53 -56.96 26.04 13.89
N GLU A 54 -56.27 26.48 12.83
CA GLU A 54 -55.60 25.59 11.86
C GLU A 54 -54.32 24.97 12.43
N PHE A 55 -53.64 25.69 13.32
CA PHE A 55 -52.49 25.16 14.06
C PHE A 55 -52.89 23.94 14.90
N LEU A 56 -53.95 24.05 15.70
CA LEU A 56 -54.39 23.00 16.63
C LEU A 56 -54.87 21.72 15.94
N MET A 57 -55.34 21.80 14.69
CA MET A 57 -55.83 20.62 13.96
C MET A 57 -54.70 19.65 13.55
N ASP A 58 -53.51 20.16 13.20
CA ASP A 58 -52.45 19.30 12.62
C ASP A 58 -51.17 19.21 13.48
N VAL A 59 -51.07 19.95 14.60
CA VAL A 59 -49.88 19.96 15.47
C VAL A 59 -49.49 18.55 15.97
N GLY A 60 -50.48 17.67 16.15
CA GLY A 60 -50.24 16.28 16.57
C GLY A 60 -49.42 15.48 15.56
N LYS A 61 -49.61 15.73 14.25
CA LYS A 61 -48.83 15.06 13.19
C LYS A 61 -47.36 15.46 13.26
N ILE A 62 -47.08 16.75 13.45
CA ILE A 62 -45.72 17.27 13.55
C ILE A 62 -45.04 16.75 14.82
N LEU A 63 -45.73 16.74 15.96
CA LEU A 63 -45.19 16.16 17.20
C LEU A 63 -44.85 14.68 17.04
N SER A 64 -45.69 13.90 16.35
CA SER A 64 -45.38 12.50 16.04
C SER A 64 -44.15 12.35 15.14
N GLY A 65 -43.96 13.26 14.19
CA GLY A 65 -42.77 13.34 13.33
C GLY A 65 -41.51 13.70 14.13
N CYS A 66 -41.59 14.65 15.06
CA CYS A 66 -40.51 15.00 15.98
C CYS A 66 -40.07 13.80 16.83
N GLU A 67 -41.02 12.99 17.32
CA GLU A 67 -40.69 11.79 18.08
C GLU A 67 -40.01 10.72 17.22
N ALA A 68 -40.47 10.50 15.98
CA ALA A 68 -39.78 9.61 15.04
C ALA A 68 -38.36 10.11 14.72
N ALA A 69 -38.19 11.42 14.59
CA ALA A 69 -36.92 12.09 14.35
C ALA A 69 -35.97 12.12 15.56
N LYS A 70 -36.39 11.69 16.76
CA LYS A 70 -35.55 11.57 17.96
C LYS A 70 -34.83 10.22 18.08
N ALA A 71 -35.14 9.24 17.22
CA ALA A 71 -34.51 7.92 17.25
C ALA A 71 -32.97 8.03 17.27
N PRO A 72 -32.17 7.06 17.74
CA PRO A 72 -30.71 7.18 17.66
C PRO A 72 -30.22 7.31 16.21
N ILE A 73 -29.14 8.06 15.98
CA ILE A 73 -28.44 8.01 14.69
C ILE A 73 -27.99 6.55 14.49
N PRO A 74 -28.17 5.97 13.29
CA PRO A 74 -27.64 4.65 12.97
C PRO A 74 -26.17 4.53 13.40
N GLU A 75 -25.77 3.38 13.95
CA GLU A 75 -24.36 3.19 14.27
C GLU A 75 -23.55 3.05 12.96
N ALA A 76 -22.46 3.82 12.84
CA ALA A 76 -21.73 3.98 11.58
C ALA A 76 -21.06 2.68 11.09
N VAL A 77 -20.58 1.86 12.02
CA VAL A 77 -19.88 0.59 11.75
C VAL A 77 -20.17 -0.38 12.89
N SER A 78 -20.38 -1.68 12.58
CA SER A 78 -20.56 -2.68 13.63
C SER A 78 -19.23 -3.01 14.33
N PRO A 79 -19.22 -3.30 15.64
CA PRO A 79 -18.02 -3.72 16.36
C PRO A 79 -17.32 -4.93 15.72
N GLU A 80 -18.08 -5.84 15.11
CA GLU A 80 -17.56 -7.03 14.43
C GLU A 80 -16.71 -6.68 13.20
N LEU A 81 -17.15 -5.69 12.42
CA LEU A 81 -16.41 -5.23 11.24
C LEU A 81 -15.12 -4.52 11.66
N GLN A 82 -15.18 -3.71 12.72
CA GLN A 82 -14.00 -3.05 13.26
C GLN A 82 -12.94 -4.07 13.70
N ARG A 83 -13.33 -5.07 14.50
CA ARG A 83 -12.41 -6.15 14.92
C ARG A 83 -11.78 -6.89 13.74
N THR A 84 -12.56 -7.11 12.68
CA THR A 84 -12.09 -7.79 11.47
C THR A 84 -11.03 -6.97 10.73
N VAL A 85 -11.24 -5.66 10.61
CA VAL A 85 -10.28 -4.74 9.99
C VAL A 85 -8.99 -4.64 10.80
N GLU A 86 -9.10 -4.55 12.13
CA GLU A 86 -7.95 -4.52 13.05
C GLU A 86 -7.10 -5.80 12.90
N THR A 87 -7.74 -6.97 12.95
CA THR A 87 -7.08 -8.27 12.77
C THR A 87 -6.32 -8.35 11.44
N LEU A 88 -6.97 -7.90 10.36
CA LEU A 88 -6.37 -7.94 9.03
C LEU A 88 -5.18 -6.97 8.90
N SER A 89 -5.27 -5.80 9.52
CA SER A 89 -4.18 -4.82 9.58
C SER A 89 -2.95 -5.40 10.30
N GLU A 90 -3.16 -6.10 11.42
CA GLU A 90 -2.08 -6.78 12.14
C GLU A 90 -1.42 -7.86 11.28
N MET A 91 -2.22 -8.67 10.58
CA MET A 91 -1.70 -9.68 9.66
C MET A 91 -0.86 -9.08 8.53
N CYS A 92 -1.33 -7.99 7.91
CA CYS A 92 -0.58 -7.27 6.88
C CYS A 92 0.77 -6.79 7.39
N ARG A 93 0.81 -6.22 8.60
CA ARG A 93 2.05 -5.78 9.24
C ARG A 93 3.04 -6.94 9.44
N LEU A 94 2.58 -8.07 9.98
CA LEU A 94 3.42 -9.27 10.17
C LEU A 94 4.01 -9.78 8.86
N VAL A 95 3.23 -9.78 7.78
CA VAL A 95 3.71 -10.18 6.45
C VAL A 95 4.79 -9.22 5.95
N LEU A 96 4.58 -7.90 6.09
CA LEU A 96 5.56 -6.89 5.68
C LEU A 96 6.86 -7.01 6.47
N ASP A 97 6.79 -7.17 7.78
CA ASP A 97 7.96 -7.33 8.66
C ASP A 97 8.75 -8.59 8.29
N THR A 98 8.05 -9.70 8.02
CA THR A 98 8.68 -10.97 7.60
C THR A 98 9.41 -10.81 6.27
N VAL A 99 8.82 -10.13 5.30
CA VAL A 99 9.44 -9.86 3.99
C VAL A 99 10.65 -8.95 4.14
N ALA A 100 10.56 -7.91 4.96
CA ALA A 100 11.68 -7.02 5.25
C ALA A 100 12.86 -7.77 5.87
N LYS A 101 12.59 -8.60 6.90
CA LYS A 101 13.60 -9.43 7.56
C LYS A 101 14.24 -10.45 6.61
N PHE A 102 13.44 -11.05 5.73
CA PHE A 102 13.94 -11.97 4.71
C PHE A 102 14.89 -11.26 3.73
N LYS A 103 14.51 -10.06 3.27
CA LYS A 103 15.37 -9.23 2.41
C LYS A 103 16.69 -8.90 3.09
N GLU A 104 16.65 -8.46 4.35
CA GLU A 104 17.84 -8.17 5.15
C GLU A 104 18.76 -9.38 5.29
N THR A 105 18.19 -10.55 5.62
CA THR A 105 18.93 -11.81 5.75
C THR A 105 19.56 -12.26 4.43
N LEU A 106 18.86 -12.06 3.31
CA LEU A 106 19.42 -12.35 1.98
C LEU A 106 20.59 -11.44 1.65
N LEU A 107 20.44 -10.13 1.88
CA LEU A 107 21.52 -9.17 1.63
C LEU A 107 22.74 -9.47 2.48
N SER A 108 22.55 -9.79 3.77
CA SER A 108 23.67 -10.13 4.66
C SER A 108 24.41 -11.40 4.23
N LYS A 109 23.68 -12.40 3.69
CA LYS A 109 24.31 -13.61 3.14
C LYS A 109 25.09 -13.33 1.86
N ILE A 110 24.52 -12.53 0.94
CA ILE A 110 25.19 -12.16 -0.31
C ILE A 110 26.47 -11.37 -0.03
N ASP A 111 26.44 -10.45 0.93
CA ASP A 111 27.64 -9.70 1.32
C ASP A 111 28.67 -10.57 2.05
N GLY A 112 28.23 -11.55 2.84
CA GLY A 112 29.11 -12.50 3.53
C GLY A 112 29.75 -13.56 2.62
N GLU A 113 29.06 -13.94 1.54
CA GLU A 113 29.54 -14.91 0.54
C GLU A 113 30.19 -14.24 -0.67
N ARG A 114 30.38 -12.91 -0.64
CA ARG A 114 31.07 -12.20 -1.73
C ARG A 114 32.55 -12.61 -1.74
N GLU A 115 32.89 -13.52 -2.63
CA GLU A 115 34.29 -13.84 -2.91
C GLU A 115 35.02 -12.59 -3.41
N LYS A 116 36.25 -12.40 -2.92
CA LYS A 116 37.12 -11.35 -3.45
C LYS A 116 37.53 -11.78 -4.86
N VAL A 117 37.11 -11.00 -5.85
CA VAL A 117 37.53 -11.16 -7.23
C VAL A 117 38.44 -9.99 -7.57
N THR A 118 39.61 -10.30 -8.13
CA THR A 118 40.53 -9.35 -8.74
C THR A 118 40.48 -9.51 -10.25
N LEU A 119 40.98 -8.52 -10.98
CA LEU A 119 41.07 -8.54 -12.43
C LEU A 119 42.43 -9.12 -12.82
N ASP A 120 42.44 -10.09 -13.71
CA ASP A 120 43.67 -10.75 -14.16
C ASP A 120 44.39 -9.92 -15.23
N PRO A 121 45.57 -9.35 -14.93
CA PRO A 121 46.31 -8.52 -15.89
C PRO A 121 46.84 -9.28 -17.11
N GLU A 122 47.01 -10.61 -17.00
CA GLU A 122 47.49 -11.44 -18.11
C GLU A 122 46.43 -11.59 -19.20
N THR A 123 45.15 -11.55 -18.81
CA THR A 123 44.01 -11.61 -19.74
C THR A 123 43.58 -10.22 -20.23
N ALA A 124 43.93 -9.16 -19.51
CA ALA A 124 43.41 -7.82 -19.74
C ALA A 124 43.78 -7.26 -21.12
N SER A 125 42.79 -6.78 -21.85
CA SER A 125 43.00 -6.16 -23.15
C SER A 125 43.90 -4.92 -23.07
N PRO A 126 44.75 -4.64 -24.08
CA PRO A 126 45.57 -3.43 -24.14
C PRO A 126 44.77 -2.12 -24.12
N PHE A 127 43.48 -2.17 -24.43
CA PHE A 127 42.56 -1.03 -24.33
C PHE A 127 42.13 -0.72 -22.89
N LEU A 128 42.42 -1.57 -21.91
CA LEU A 128 41.93 -1.44 -20.54
C LEU A 128 43.03 -1.05 -19.55
N ILE A 129 42.76 -0.06 -18.70
CA ILE A 129 43.64 0.36 -17.61
C ILE A 129 43.09 -0.22 -16.31
N LEU A 130 43.88 -1.06 -15.65
CA LEU A 130 43.59 -1.60 -14.32
C LEU A 130 44.15 -0.69 -13.21
N SER A 131 43.46 -0.60 -12.07
CA SER A 131 44.03 0.02 -10.87
C SER A 131 45.15 -0.85 -10.27
N ALA A 132 46.02 -0.25 -9.45
CA ALA A 132 47.14 -0.97 -8.82
C ALA A 132 46.71 -2.14 -7.91
N ASP A 133 45.49 -2.10 -7.38
CA ASP A 133 44.89 -3.18 -6.59
C ASP A 133 44.14 -4.22 -7.44
N HIS A 134 44.13 -4.05 -8.78
CA HIS A 134 43.41 -4.87 -9.75
C HIS A 134 41.91 -5.04 -9.45
N ARG A 135 41.26 -4.07 -8.80
CA ARG A 135 39.82 -4.14 -8.50
C ARG A 135 38.94 -3.28 -9.39
N THR A 136 39.54 -2.34 -10.09
CA THR A 136 38.82 -1.42 -10.97
C THR A 136 39.44 -1.44 -12.36
N VAL A 137 38.59 -1.24 -13.36
CA VAL A 137 38.98 -1.16 -14.76
C VAL A 137 38.29 0.02 -15.41
N ARG A 138 39.02 0.69 -16.30
CA ARG A 138 38.50 1.74 -17.16
C ARG A 138 39.04 1.56 -18.57
N LEU A 139 38.31 2.06 -19.56
CA LEU A 139 38.78 2.12 -20.93
C LEU A 139 39.87 3.21 -21.04
N GLY A 140 41.02 2.86 -21.60
CA GLY A 140 42.09 3.80 -21.91
C GLY A 140 41.79 4.59 -23.19
N GLU A 141 42.45 5.74 -23.34
CA GLU A 141 42.33 6.61 -24.54
C GLU A 141 43.06 6.04 -25.77
N GLY A 142 43.85 4.97 -25.60
CA GLY A 142 44.60 4.34 -26.67
C GLY A 142 45.13 2.96 -26.29
N PHE A 143 45.81 2.33 -27.24
CA PHE A 143 46.40 1.01 -27.08
C PHE A 143 47.63 1.07 -26.17
N GLN A 144 47.62 0.33 -25.06
CA GLN A 144 48.79 0.22 -24.19
C GLN A 144 49.82 -0.74 -24.79
N ASN A 145 51.10 -0.40 -24.60
CA ASN A 145 52.19 -1.26 -25.04
C ASN A 145 52.43 -2.38 -24.01
N LEU A 146 51.57 -3.40 -24.04
CA LEU A 146 51.65 -4.59 -23.20
C LEU A 146 52.18 -5.78 -24.01
N PRO A 147 52.91 -6.72 -23.38
CA PRO A 147 53.36 -7.93 -24.03
C PRO A 147 52.16 -8.77 -24.48
N ASP A 148 52.22 -9.23 -25.73
CA ASP A 148 51.21 -10.13 -26.29
C ASP A 148 51.36 -11.52 -25.67
N THR A 149 50.26 -12.05 -25.14
CA THR A 149 50.20 -13.37 -24.52
C THR A 149 48.99 -14.12 -25.08
N PRO A 150 49.05 -15.45 -25.23
CA PRO A 150 47.94 -16.24 -25.79
C PRO A 150 46.60 -16.12 -25.01
N GLN A 151 46.66 -15.61 -23.78
CA GLN A 151 45.51 -15.45 -22.87
C GLN A 151 44.90 -14.05 -22.94
N ARG A 152 45.55 -13.10 -23.63
CA ARG A 152 45.15 -11.69 -23.67
C ARG A 152 44.05 -11.45 -24.69
N PHE A 153 43.03 -10.68 -24.31
CA PHE A 153 42.02 -10.22 -25.26
C PHE A 153 42.58 -9.10 -26.16
N THR A 154 42.90 -9.42 -27.40
CA THR A 154 43.43 -8.47 -28.38
C THR A 154 42.33 -7.70 -29.12
N ASP A 155 41.19 -8.33 -29.39
CA ASP A 155 40.15 -7.79 -30.28
C ASP A 155 38.94 -7.20 -29.54
N SER A 156 38.86 -7.38 -28.22
CA SER A 156 37.78 -6.82 -27.39
C SER A 156 38.33 -6.19 -26.12
N PRO A 157 37.75 -5.07 -25.62
CA PRO A 157 38.13 -4.45 -24.36
C PRO A 157 37.57 -5.28 -23.19
N SER A 158 38.16 -6.45 -22.97
CA SER A 158 37.73 -7.45 -21.98
C SER A 158 38.88 -7.86 -21.06
N VAL A 159 38.53 -8.33 -19.87
CA VAL A 159 39.44 -8.87 -18.84
C VAL A 159 38.69 -9.92 -18.04
N LEU A 160 39.36 -11.01 -17.63
CA LEU A 160 38.77 -12.01 -16.76
C LEU A 160 38.95 -11.63 -15.28
N GLY A 161 38.00 -12.07 -14.47
CA GLY A 161 38.19 -12.09 -13.03
C GLY A 161 39.02 -13.30 -12.60
N SER A 162 39.91 -13.10 -11.64
CA SER A 162 40.64 -14.13 -10.90
C SER A 162 40.19 -14.14 -9.44
N GLN A 163 40.30 -15.29 -8.79
CA GLN A 163 40.11 -15.37 -7.33
C GLN A 163 41.18 -14.50 -6.65
N GLY A 164 40.76 -13.61 -5.75
CA GLY A 164 41.60 -12.59 -5.12
C GLY A 164 41.85 -12.77 -3.63
#